data_AF-A0A645I7L7-F1
#
_entry.id   AF-A0A645I7L7-F1
#
_cell.length_a   1.000
_cell.length_b   1.000
_cell.length_c   1.000
_cell.angle_alpha   90.00
_cell.angle_beta   90.00
_cell.angle_gamma   90.00
#
_symmetry.space_group_name_H-M   'P 1'
#
loop_
_entity.id
_entity.type
_entity.pdbx_description
1 polymer ?
#
loop_
_entity_poly.entity_id
_entity_poly.type
_entity_poly.pdbx_seq_one_letter_code
_entity_poly.pdbx_strand_id
1 'polypeptide(L)'
;MTNITNEDVKNAPCFSEAFSMFKSFISNENNILCVWGNGDLKELYRNINYYNLSVDNLSCTYINIQHHASVYFKNPSGKSIGLQNAITLLELNQDKSYHNALNDAYYTSLVFKNIFNDEIETKNYNFNNDDKKKPAAKRKVNYDSIFSEFKKILNRDLNKEEKKIIHLAYKMGRRSKPFKEKNNIC
;
A
#
# COMPACT_ATOMS: atom_id res chain seq x y z
N MET A 1 12.53 9.97 4.96
CA MET A 1 13.79 9.23 5.22
C MET A 1 13.89 9.06 6.73
N THR A 2 14.30 7.91 7.25
CA THR A 2 13.98 7.44 8.63
C THR A 2 14.85 7.99 9.77
N ASN A 3 15.73 8.96 9.53
CA ASN A 3 16.69 9.50 10.53
C ASN A 3 17.57 8.46 11.26
N ILE A 4 17.53 7.18 10.86
CA ILE A 4 18.38 6.11 11.40
C ILE A 4 19.81 6.32 10.89
N THR A 5 20.76 6.32 11.82
CA THR A 5 22.20 6.45 11.56
C THR A 5 22.91 5.09 11.62
N ASN A 6 24.15 5.03 11.14
CA ASN A 6 24.96 3.82 11.26
C ASN A 6 25.26 3.47 12.72
N GLU A 7 25.35 4.46 13.60
CA GLU A 7 25.61 4.25 15.03
C GLU A 7 24.41 3.52 15.69
N ASP A 8 23.18 3.87 15.29
CA ASP A 8 21.95 3.25 15.82
C ASP A 8 21.86 1.76 15.50
N VAL A 9 22.46 1.31 14.40
CA VAL A 9 22.40 -0.08 13.93
C VAL A 9 23.65 -0.89 14.23
N LYS A 10 24.75 -0.25 14.65
CA LYS A 10 26.07 -0.88 14.83
C LYS A 10 26.05 -2.08 15.79
N ASN A 11 25.29 -1.95 16.87
CA ASN A 11 25.12 -2.97 17.90
C ASN A 11 23.65 -3.40 18.04
N ALA A 12 22.81 -3.07 17.05
CA ALA A 12 21.42 -3.47 17.07
C ALA A 12 21.29 -4.97 16.80
N PRO A 13 20.28 -5.64 17.38
CA PRO A 13 20.00 -7.03 17.07
C PRO A 13 19.74 -7.20 15.58
N CYS A 14 20.15 -8.34 15.03
CA CYS A 14 19.72 -8.72 13.70
C CYS A 14 18.21 -8.96 13.67
N PHE A 15 17.61 -9.00 12.47
CA PHE A 15 16.15 -9.16 12.35
C PHE A 15 15.63 -10.40 13.09
N SER A 16 16.34 -11.54 13.00
CA SER A 16 15.92 -12.78 13.66
C SER A 16 15.89 -12.66 15.19
N GLU A 17 16.88 -11.99 15.77
CA GLU A 17 16.94 -11.72 17.22
C GLU A 17 15.83 -10.76 17.64
N ALA A 18 15.68 -9.63 16.92
CA ALA A 18 14.65 -8.64 17.18
C ALA A 18 13.24 -9.24 17.07
N PHE A 19 13.01 -10.11 16.08
CA PHE A 19 11.74 -10.80 15.90
C PHE A 19 11.46 -11.81 17.02
N SER A 20 12.49 -12.54 17.50
CA SER A 20 12.36 -13.43 18.65
C SER A 20 11.97 -12.68 19.93
N MET A 21 12.61 -11.51 20.15
CA MET A 21 12.27 -10.60 21.25
C MET A 21 10.85 -10.06 21.10
N PHE A 22 10.45 -9.68 19.89
CA PHE A 22 9.10 -9.20 19.61
C PHE A 22 8.03 -10.27 19.90
N LYS A 23 8.24 -11.53 19.46
CA LYS A 23 7.32 -12.63 19.77
C LYS A 23 7.20 -12.88 21.27
N SER A 24 8.34 -12.83 21.98
CA SER A 24 8.37 -12.94 23.44
C SER A 24 7.64 -11.78 24.13
N PHE A 25 7.76 -10.58 23.59
CA PHE A 25 7.09 -9.38 24.11
C PHE A 25 5.57 -9.48 23.97
N ILE A 26 5.05 -9.82 22.79
CA ILE A 26 3.59 -9.89 22.58
C ILE A 26 2.96 -11.06 23.35
N SER A 27 3.69 -12.17 23.54
CA SER A 27 3.42 -13.29 24.48
C SER A 27 2.01 -13.94 24.51
N ASN A 28 1.05 -13.49 23.69
CA ASN A 28 -0.32 -13.99 23.63
C ASN A 28 -0.81 -14.08 22.17
N GLU A 29 -1.39 -15.23 21.81
CA GLU A 29 -1.93 -15.49 20.47
C GLU A 29 -3.19 -14.66 20.17
N ASN A 30 -3.88 -14.16 21.19
CA ASN A 30 -5.10 -13.36 21.05
C ASN A 30 -4.85 -11.85 20.85
N ASN A 31 -3.60 -11.44 20.65
CA ASN A 31 -3.30 -10.04 20.39
C ASN A 31 -3.83 -9.60 19.02
N ILE A 32 -4.17 -8.33 18.89
CA ILE A 32 -4.58 -7.73 17.62
C ILE A 32 -3.53 -6.70 17.22
N LEU A 33 -2.90 -6.90 16.07
CA LEU A 33 -1.90 -5.95 15.56
C LEU A 33 -2.60 -4.70 15.04
N CYS A 34 -2.29 -3.54 15.61
CA CYS A 34 -2.80 -2.26 15.16
C CYS A 34 -1.74 -1.59 14.27
N VAL A 35 -2.02 -1.46 12.98
CA VAL A 35 -1.08 -0.88 12.00
C VAL A 35 -1.67 0.36 11.38
N TRP A 36 -0.83 1.33 11.01
CA TRP A 36 -1.32 2.48 10.27
C TRP A 36 -1.81 2.02 8.90
N GLY A 37 -1.03 1.26 8.15
CA GLY A 37 -1.45 0.75 6.84
C GLY A 37 -0.91 -0.64 6.52
N ASN A 38 -1.30 -1.18 5.37
CA ASN A 38 -0.92 -2.53 4.95
C ASN A 38 0.59 -2.70 4.69
N GLY A 39 1.34 -1.60 4.59
CA GLY A 39 2.79 -1.64 4.37
C GLY A 39 3.54 -2.32 5.51
N ASP A 40 3.13 -2.08 6.76
CA ASP A 40 3.84 -2.57 7.95
C ASP A 40 3.82 -4.10 8.02
N LEU A 41 2.64 -4.71 7.86
CA LEU A 41 2.50 -6.18 7.84
C LEU A 41 3.24 -6.79 6.65
N LYS A 42 3.14 -6.18 5.47
CA LYS A 42 3.83 -6.68 4.28
C LYS A 42 5.34 -6.76 4.52
N GLU A 43 5.95 -5.72 5.06
CA GLU A 43 7.39 -5.70 5.33
C GLU A 43 7.77 -6.67 6.47
N LEU A 44 6.96 -6.77 7.52
CA LEU A 44 7.17 -7.75 8.59
C LEU A 44 7.23 -9.17 8.04
N TYR A 45 6.19 -9.62 7.34
CA TYR A 45 6.12 -10.98 6.83
C TYR A 45 7.12 -11.25 5.69
N ARG A 46 7.44 -10.24 4.87
CA ARG A 46 8.51 -10.36 3.85
C ARG A 46 9.86 -10.68 4.49
N ASN A 47 10.19 -10.05 5.61
CA ASN A 47 11.43 -10.32 6.32
C ASN A 47 11.38 -11.67 7.05
N ILE A 48 10.25 -12.04 7.66
CA ILE A 48 10.07 -13.38 8.25
C ILE A 48 10.37 -14.49 7.22
N ASN A 49 9.82 -14.37 6.01
CA ASN A 49 10.08 -15.32 4.93
C ASN A 49 11.54 -15.28 4.45
N TYR A 50 12.10 -14.08 4.25
CA TYR A 50 13.49 -13.93 3.83
C TYR A 50 14.49 -14.61 4.78
N TYR A 51 14.25 -14.54 6.09
CA TYR A 51 15.09 -15.18 7.12
C TYR A 51 14.62 -16.60 7.50
N ASN A 52 13.65 -17.18 6.80
CA ASN A 52 13.07 -18.52 7.08
C ASN A 52 12.62 -18.70 8.54
N LEU A 53 11.99 -17.68 9.11
CA LEU A 53 11.52 -17.70 10.51
C LEU A 53 10.09 -18.21 10.60
N SER A 54 9.76 -18.91 11.70
CA SER A 54 8.40 -19.38 11.95
C SER A 54 7.47 -18.26 12.42
N VAL A 55 6.27 -18.23 11.83
CA VAL A 55 5.12 -17.39 12.22
C VAL A 55 4.27 -18.02 13.34
N ASP A 56 4.67 -19.18 13.87
CA ASP A 56 3.95 -19.80 14.98
C ASP A 56 3.84 -18.82 16.16
N ASN A 57 2.66 -18.79 16.77
CA ASN A 57 2.28 -17.94 17.90
C ASN A 57 2.33 -16.42 17.58
N LEU A 58 2.41 -16.04 16.30
CA LEU A 58 2.21 -14.66 15.85
C LEU A 58 0.75 -14.46 15.48
N SER A 59 0.11 -13.42 16.02
CA SER A 59 -1.25 -13.08 15.62
C SER A 59 -1.31 -12.72 14.13
N CYS A 60 -2.24 -13.36 13.43
CA CYS A 60 -2.60 -13.02 12.06
C CYS A 60 -3.75 -11.99 12.02
N THR A 61 -4.29 -11.58 13.16
CA THR A 61 -5.40 -10.64 13.25
C THR A 61 -4.89 -9.22 13.44
N TYR A 62 -5.39 -8.30 12.63
CA TYR A 62 -4.95 -6.91 12.63
C TYR A 62 -6.08 -5.92 12.37
N ILE A 63 -5.85 -4.66 12.73
CA ILE A 63 -6.69 -3.51 12.41
C ILE A 63 -5.89 -2.58 11.51
N ASN A 64 -6.46 -2.24 10.35
CA ASN A 64 -5.93 -1.19 9.48
C ASN A 64 -6.51 0.16 9.91
N ILE A 65 -5.76 0.90 10.72
CA ILE A 65 -6.24 2.16 11.29
C ILE A 65 -6.41 3.23 10.20
N GLN A 66 -5.57 3.27 9.16
CA GLN A 66 -5.72 4.20 8.04
C GLN A 66 -7.06 4.01 7.32
N HIS A 67 -7.52 2.77 7.16
CA HIS A 67 -8.81 2.49 6.54
C HIS A 67 -9.94 3.12 7.36
N HIS A 68 -9.98 2.81 8.66
CA HIS A 68 -10.99 3.35 9.58
C HIS A 68 -10.90 4.87 9.70
N ALA A 69 -9.71 5.43 9.78
CA ALA A 69 -9.49 6.88 9.76
C ALA A 69 -10.00 7.52 8.46
N SER A 70 -9.76 6.88 7.30
CA SER A 70 -10.23 7.40 6.02
C SER A 70 -11.76 7.44 5.94
N VAL A 71 -12.44 6.46 6.54
CA VAL A 71 -13.90 6.44 6.67
C VAL A 71 -14.38 7.53 7.63
N TYR A 72 -13.77 7.62 8.82
CA TYR A 72 -14.09 8.62 9.85
C TYR A 72 -14.03 10.06 9.31
N PHE A 73 -12.96 10.41 8.58
CA PHE A 73 -12.79 11.73 7.97
C PHE A 73 -13.51 11.91 6.62
N LYS A 74 -14.34 10.94 6.21
CA LYS A 74 -15.10 10.97 4.94
C LYS A 74 -14.21 11.24 3.72
N ASN A 75 -13.02 10.65 3.70
CA ASN A 75 -12.05 10.86 2.64
C ASN A 75 -12.59 10.33 1.29
N PRO A 76 -12.29 10.98 0.14
CA PRO A 76 -12.84 10.54 -1.14
C PRO A 76 -12.49 9.09 -1.45
N SER A 77 -13.45 8.36 -2.05
CA SER A 77 -13.25 6.96 -2.44
C SER A 77 -11.98 6.77 -3.26
N GLY A 78 -11.17 5.78 -2.88
CA GLY A 78 -9.87 5.48 -3.49
C GLY A 78 -8.70 6.35 -3.00
N LYS A 79 -8.92 7.27 -2.05
CA LYS A 79 -7.86 7.99 -1.36
C LYS A 79 -7.79 7.55 0.11
N SER A 80 -6.61 7.19 0.56
CA SER A 80 -6.34 6.94 1.98
C SER A 80 -5.79 8.20 2.65
N ILE A 81 -6.17 8.46 3.90
CA ILE A 81 -5.58 9.55 4.68
C ILE A 81 -4.17 9.20 5.15
N GLY A 82 -3.24 10.15 5.12
CA GLY A 82 -1.91 10.00 5.72
C GLY A 82 -1.95 10.21 7.23
N LEU A 83 -1.02 9.59 7.96
CA LEU A 83 -0.95 9.69 9.43
C LEU A 83 -0.86 11.16 9.89
N GLN A 84 0.06 11.93 9.30
CA GLN A 84 0.23 13.36 9.59
C GLN A 84 -1.06 14.17 9.39
N ASN A 85 -1.80 13.89 8.32
CA ASN A 85 -3.07 14.56 8.05
C ASN A 85 -4.13 14.21 9.10
N ALA A 86 -4.22 12.93 9.50
CA ALA A 86 -5.14 12.52 10.54
C ALA A 86 -4.82 13.17 11.89
N ILE A 87 -3.54 13.22 12.27
CA ILE A 87 -3.06 13.91 13.48
C ILE A 87 -3.46 15.39 13.45
N THR A 88 -3.26 16.05 12.30
CA THR A 88 -3.58 17.47 12.12
C THR A 88 -5.09 17.73 12.20
N LEU A 89 -5.91 16.91 11.55
CA LEU A 89 -7.37 17.04 11.58
C LEU A 89 -7.98 16.79 12.97
N LEU A 90 -7.31 15.98 13.80
CA LEU A 90 -7.69 15.73 15.19
C LEU A 90 -7.09 16.75 16.16
N GLU A 91 -6.34 17.74 15.66
CA GLU A 91 -5.68 18.77 16.47
C GLU A 91 -4.82 18.17 17.60
N LEU A 92 -4.19 17.01 17.35
CA LEU A 92 -3.34 16.36 18.32
C LEU A 92 -2.02 17.11 18.48
N ASN A 93 -1.45 17.08 19.69
CA ASN A 93 -0.12 17.63 19.94
C ASN A 93 0.94 16.89 19.13
N GLN A 94 1.80 17.64 18.42
CA GLN A 94 2.82 17.15 17.49
C GLN A 94 4.24 17.41 18.04
N ASP A 95 4.51 16.96 19.26
CA ASP A 95 5.77 17.19 19.96
C ASP A 95 6.90 16.23 19.54
N LYS A 96 6.56 15.15 18.84
CA LYS A 96 7.51 14.11 18.39
C LYS A 96 7.78 14.19 16.90
N SER A 97 9.03 13.89 16.53
CA SER A 97 9.48 13.89 15.14
C SER A 97 8.83 12.77 14.32
N TYR A 98 8.53 13.08 13.06
CA TYR A 98 8.05 12.11 12.07
C TYR A 98 9.17 11.25 11.51
N HIS A 99 8.78 10.15 10.85
CA HIS A 99 9.68 9.17 10.23
C HIS A 99 10.55 8.39 11.23
N ASN A 100 10.07 8.32 12.47
CA ASN A 100 10.58 7.42 13.49
C ASN A 100 9.47 6.42 13.81
N ALA A 101 9.76 5.12 13.70
CA ALA A 101 8.74 4.07 13.81
C ALA A 101 8.02 4.06 15.18
N LEU A 102 8.73 4.39 16.26
CA LEU A 102 8.14 4.46 17.60
C LEU A 102 7.18 5.66 17.72
N ASN A 103 7.58 6.82 17.22
CA ASN A 103 6.72 8.01 17.22
C ASN A 103 5.50 7.81 16.32
N ASP A 104 5.68 7.20 15.15
CA ASP A 104 4.58 6.90 14.22
C ASP A 104 3.60 5.88 14.86
N ALA A 105 4.09 4.88 15.61
CA ALA A 105 3.25 3.97 16.38
C ALA A 105 2.50 4.69 17.52
N TYR A 106 3.17 5.60 18.23
CA TYR A 106 2.54 6.43 19.26
C TYR A 106 1.39 7.27 18.69
N TYR A 107 1.62 8.00 17.60
CA TYR A 107 0.57 8.79 16.97
C TYR A 107 -0.54 7.92 16.38
N THR A 108 -0.20 6.77 15.81
CA THR A 108 -1.18 5.80 15.34
C THR A 108 -2.12 5.39 16.48
N SER A 109 -1.60 5.15 17.69
CA SER A 109 -2.42 4.84 18.86
C SER A 109 -3.32 6.00 19.29
N LEU A 110 -2.83 7.24 19.23
CA LEU A 110 -3.63 8.42 19.56
C LEU A 110 -4.75 8.65 18.56
N VAL A 111 -4.46 8.55 17.26
CA VAL A 111 -5.48 8.62 16.21
C VAL A 111 -6.51 7.53 16.46
N PHE A 112 -6.07 6.29 16.69
CA PHE A 112 -6.99 5.17 16.92
C PHE A 112 -7.91 5.43 18.10
N LYS A 113 -7.38 5.89 19.24
CA LYS A 113 -8.18 6.25 20.43
C LYS A 113 -9.27 7.29 20.13
N ASN A 114 -8.99 8.26 19.27
CA ASN A 114 -9.94 9.33 18.93
C ASN A 114 -11.02 8.90 17.94
N ILE A 115 -10.69 7.99 17.02
CA ILE A 115 -11.65 7.50 16.01
C ILE A 115 -12.36 6.21 16.43
N PHE A 116 -11.98 5.62 17.57
CA PHE A 116 -12.49 4.34 18.04
C PHE A 116 -14.01 4.37 18.18
N ASN A 117 -14.66 3.34 17.65
CA ASN A 117 -16.10 3.13 17.72
C ASN A 117 -16.41 1.63 17.54
N ASP A 118 -17.67 1.25 17.66
CA ASP A 118 -18.11 -0.15 17.59
C ASP A 118 -18.01 -0.76 16.17
N GLU A 119 -17.79 0.06 15.14
CA GLU A 119 -17.62 -0.38 13.74
C GLU A 119 -16.16 -0.74 13.41
N ILE A 120 -15.25 -0.72 14.39
CA ILE A 120 -13.86 -1.11 14.17
C ILE A 120 -13.77 -2.61 13.88
N GLU A 121 -13.51 -2.92 12.61
CA GLU A 121 -13.32 -4.28 12.13
C GLU A 121 -11.85 -4.73 12.20
N THR A 122 -11.68 -5.96 12.69
CA THR A 122 -10.43 -6.73 12.57
C THR A 122 -10.40 -7.53 11.28
N LYS A 123 -9.23 -7.68 10.68
CA LYS A 123 -8.99 -8.49 9.48
C LYS A 123 -7.95 -9.55 9.77
N ASN A 124 -8.03 -10.66 9.05
CA ASN A 124 -6.99 -11.68 9.07
C ASN A 124 -6.03 -11.44 7.90
N TYR A 125 -4.74 -11.37 8.20
CA TYR A 125 -3.70 -11.23 7.21
C TYR A 125 -3.34 -12.61 6.63
N ASN A 126 -3.48 -12.76 5.31
CA ASN A 126 -3.16 -14.01 4.63
C ASN A 126 -1.85 -13.87 3.86
N PHE A 127 -0.76 -14.24 4.51
CA PHE A 127 0.59 -14.11 3.96
C PHE A 127 0.82 -14.93 2.68
N ASN A 128 0.26 -16.14 2.60
CA ASN A 128 0.48 -17.07 1.48
C ASN A 128 0.00 -16.56 0.11
N ASN A 129 -0.85 -15.53 0.09
CA ASN A 129 -1.41 -14.96 -1.14
C ASN A 129 -0.63 -13.75 -1.68
N ASP A 130 0.14 -13.05 -0.84
CA ASP A 130 0.85 -11.84 -1.27
C ASP A 130 2.13 -12.15 -2.05
N ASP A 131 2.80 -13.26 -1.75
CA ASP A 131 3.95 -13.76 -2.52
C ASP A 131 3.56 -14.33 -3.90
N LYS A 132 2.27 -14.62 -4.12
CA LYS A 132 1.76 -15.23 -5.37
C LYS A 132 1.25 -14.23 -6.40
N LYS A 133 1.23 -12.92 -6.11
CA LYS A 133 1.01 -11.93 -7.17
C LYS A 133 2.28 -11.81 -8.01
N LYS A 134 2.52 -12.80 -8.88
CA LYS A 134 3.36 -12.59 -10.07
C LYS A 134 2.88 -11.27 -10.69
N PRO A 135 3.75 -10.28 -10.90
CA PRO A 135 3.33 -9.06 -11.56
C PRO A 135 2.67 -9.48 -12.86
N ALA A 136 1.38 -9.16 -13.03
CA ALA A 136 0.68 -9.47 -14.25
C ALA A 136 1.57 -9.00 -15.39
N ALA A 137 2.03 -9.93 -16.23
CA ALA A 137 3.04 -9.64 -17.24
C ALA A 137 2.60 -8.38 -17.96
N LYS A 138 3.39 -7.30 -17.85
CA LYS A 138 3.04 -6.01 -18.46
C LYS A 138 2.88 -6.31 -19.95
N ARG A 139 1.64 -6.32 -20.45
CA ARG A 139 1.37 -6.55 -21.88
C ARG A 139 2.20 -5.52 -22.67
N LYS A 140 3.26 -5.99 -23.33
CA LYS A 140 4.09 -5.16 -24.20
C LYS A 140 3.32 -5.01 -25.51
N VAL A 141 3.04 -3.77 -25.87
CA VAL A 141 2.34 -3.47 -27.12
C VAL A 141 3.33 -3.60 -28.26
N ASN A 142 2.96 -4.36 -29.28
CA ASN A 142 3.71 -4.44 -30.53
C ASN A 142 3.29 -3.29 -31.45
N TYR A 143 4.02 -2.18 -31.39
CA TYR A 143 3.73 -1.01 -32.22
C TYR A 143 3.97 -1.25 -33.71
N ASP A 144 4.87 -2.15 -34.09
CA ASP A 144 5.17 -2.43 -35.50
C ASP A 144 3.96 -3.06 -36.20
N SER A 145 3.26 -3.97 -35.50
CA SER A 145 2.00 -4.54 -35.98
C SER A 145 0.91 -3.48 -36.14
N ILE A 146 0.78 -2.55 -35.17
CA ILE A 146 -0.19 -1.45 -35.23
C ILE A 146 0.12 -0.54 -36.43
N PHE A 147 1.38 -0.13 -36.59
CA PHE A 147 1.79 0.73 -37.69
C PHE A 147 1.59 0.08 -39.06
N SER A 148 1.84 -1.23 -39.17
CA SER A 148 1.58 -2.00 -40.40
C SER A 148 0.10 -1.95 -40.77
N GLU A 149 -0.80 -2.08 -39.81
CA GLU A 149 -2.24 -2.05 -40.06
C GLU A 149 -2.73 -0.67 -40.51
N PHE A 150 -2.26 0.39 -39.85
CA PHE A 150 -2.54 1.77 -40.28
C PHE A 150 -1.96 2.07 -41.67
N LYS A 151 -0.77 1.54 -42.01
CA LYS A 151 -0.19 1.66 -43.37
C LYS A 151 -1.09 1.03 -44.43
N LYS A 152 -1.68 -0.14 -44.15
CA LYS A 152 -2.64 -0.80 -45.06
C LYS A 152 -3.92 0.02 -45.21
N ILE A 153 -4.51 0.46 -44.09
CA ILE A 153 -5.77 1.22 -44.08
C ILE A 153 -5.63 2.55 -44.84
N LEU A 154 -4.52 3.26 -44.62
CA LEU A 154 -4.27 4.55 -45.25
C LEU A 154 -3.67 4.42 -46.66
N ASN A 155 -3.30 3.21 -47.08
CA ASN A 155 -2.58 2.90 -48.31
C ASN A 155 -1.35 3.80 -48.56
N ARG A 156 -0.64 4.16 -47.49
CA ARG A 156 0.57 4.99 -47.51
C ARG A 156 1.40 4.80 -46.26
N ASP A 157 2.67 5.18 -46.31
CA ASP A 157 3.54 5.16 -45.15
C ASP A 157 3.16 6.21 -44.09
N LEU A 158 3.42 5.85 -42.83
CA LEU A 158 3.23 6.71 -41.66
C LEU A 158 4.48 7.55 -41.41
N ASN A 159 4.31 8.86 -41.27
CA ASN A 159 5.37 9.76 -40.88
C ASN A 159 5.67 9.66 -39.37
N LYS A 160 6.73 10.34 -38.93
CA LYS A 160 7.20 10.30 -37.53
C LYS A 160 6.18 10.88 -36.54
N GLU A 161 5.38 11.85 -36.94
CA GLU A 161 4.38 12.49 -36.10
C GLU A 161 3.16 11.60 -35.92
N GLU A 162 2.69 10.97 -36.99
CA GLU A 162 1.57 10.03 -36.97
C GLU A 162 1.86 8.84 -36.05
N LYS A 163 3.07 8.29 -36.11
CA LYS A 163 3.51 7.24 -35.17
C LYS A 163 3.47 7.71 -33.72
N LYS A 164 3.84 8.97 -33.44
CA LYS A 164 3.75 9.55 -32.09
C LYS A 164 2.30 9.76 -31.65
N ILE A 165 1.42 10.20 -32.55
CA ILE A 165 -0.01 10.40 -32.27
C ILE A 165 -0.66 9.06 -31.90
N ILE A 166 -0.42 8.00 -32.68
CA ILE A 166 -0.94 6.65 -32.41
C ILE A 166 -0.45 6.14 -31.04
N HIS A 167 0.83 6.32 -30.74
CA HIS A 167 1.40 5.96 -29.43
C HIS A 167 0.77 6.73 -28.28
N LEU A 168 0.54 8.04 -28.46
CA LEU A 168 -0.06 8.89 -27.45
C LEU A 168 -1.54 8.53 -27.24
N ALA A 169 -2.31 8.34 -28.31
CA ALA A 169 -3.71 7.91 -28.26
C ALA A 169 -3.87 6.60 -27.49
N TYR A 170 -3.01 5.61 -27.75
CA TYR A 170 -3.01 4.35 -26.99
C TYR A 170 -2.73 4.58 -25.49
N LYS A 171 -1.72 5.39 -25.15
CA LYS A 171 -1.41 5.72 -23.75
C LYS A 171 -2.55 6.45 -23.05
N MET A 172 -3.24 7.35 -23.76
CA MET A 172 -4.37 8.11 -23.23
C MET A 172 -5.59 7.22 -23.01
N GLY A 173 -5.95 6.38 -23.97
CA GLY A 173 -7.06 5.41 -23.83
C GLY A 173 -6.83 4.42 -22.67
N ARG A 174 -5.57 4.08 -22.39
CA ARG A 174 -5.19 3.28 -21.23
C ARG A 174 -5.33 4.00 -19.88
N ARG A 175 -5.33 5.33 -19.88
CA ARG A 175 -5.44 6.17 -18.68
C ARG A 175 -6.86 6.70 -18.47
N SER A 176 -7.69 6.72 -19.51
CA SER A 176 -9.07 7.17 -19.42
C SER A 176 -9.91 6.18 -18.61
N LYS A 177 -10.78 6.72 -17.75
CA LYS A 177 -11.78 5.91 -17.04
C LYS A 177 -12.81 5.37 -18.04
N PRO A 178 -13.34 4.15 -17.84
CA PRO A 178 -14.42 3.63 -18.68
C PRO A 178 -15.63 4.57 -18.61
N PHE A 179 -16.08 5.03 -19.77
CA PHE A 179 -17.33 5.77 -19.92
C PHE A 179 -18.47 4.74 -19.98
N LYS A 180 -19.42 4.82 -19.04
CA LYS A 180 -20.68 4.07 -19.16
C LYS A 180 -21.66 4.96 -19.92
N GLU A 181 -22.01 4.58 -21.14
CA GLU A 181 -23.12 5.21 -21.85
C GLU A 181 -24.40 5.03 -21.01
N LYS A 182 -25.07 6.15 -20.69
CA LYS A 182 -26.46 6.10 -20.24
C LYS A 182 -27.29 5.84 -21.49
N ASN A 183 -27.70 4.59 -21.69
CA ASN A 183 -28.78 4.29 -22.62
C ASN A 183 -30.05 4.94 -22.06
N ASN A 184 -30.38 6.13 -22.53
CA ASN A 184 -31.71 6.68 -22.41
C ASN A 184 -32.61 5.85 -23.32
N ILE A 185 -33.29 4.87 -22.73
CA ILE A 185 -34.42 4.21 -23.35
C ILE A 185 -35.62 5.14 -23.14
N CYS A 186 -36.25 5.56 -24.24
CA CYS A 186 -37.50 6.32 -24.28
C CYS A 186 -38.61 5.60 -23.52
#